data_AF-A0A2G6QQ57-F1
#
_entry.id   AF-A0A2G6QQ57-F1
#
_cell.length_a   1.000
_cell.length_b   1.000
_cell.length_c   1.000
_cell.angle_alpha   90.00
_cell.angle_beta   90.00
_cell.angle_gamma   90.00
#
_symmetry.space_group_name_H-M   'P 1'
#
loop_
_entity.id
_entity.type
_entity.pdbx_description
1 polymer ?
#
loop_
_entity_poly.entity_id
_entity_poly.type
_entity_poly.pdbx_seq_one_letter_code
_entity_poly.pdbx_strand_id
1 'polypeptide(L)'
;RYYTPVYDNSPYKETYSKSLKIADEYVDEGLNPIVMAKAIEKIINTKNPKIHYKVGGFMEKFSIVLKRILPDLWYEKLLMNHYKI
;
A
#
# COMPACT_ATOMS: atom_id res chain seq x y z
N ARG A 1 -1.47 10.42 -15.54
CA ARG A 1 -0.28 9.79 -14.91
C ARG A 1 0.80 9.72 -15.97
N TYR A 2 2.02 10.21 -15.71
CA TYR A 2 3.15 10.03 -16.63
C TYR A 2 3.97 8.84 -16.13
N TYR A 3 4.06 7.79 -16.94
CA TYR A 3 4.94 6.66 -16.72
C TYR A 3 5.55 6.21 -18.04
N THR A 4 6.68 5.53 -17.97
CA THR A 4 7.39 5.00 -19.14
C THR A 4 6.52 3.94 -19.83
N PRO A 5 6.29 4.03 -21.16
CA PRO A 5 5.54 3.01 -21.87
C PRO A 5 6.25 1.65 -21.75
N VAL A 6 5.46 0.57 -21.76
CA VAL A 6 5.99 -0.79 -21.77
C VAL A 6 6.65 -1.03 -23.14
N TYR A 7 7.98 -1.16 -23.16
CA TYR A 7 8.73 -1.47 -24.37
C TYR A 7 8.76 -2.97 -24.64
N ASP A 8 8.42 -3.38 -25.86
CA ASP A 8 8.41 -4.80 -26.27
C ASP A 8 9.78 -5.48 -26.19
N ASN A 9 10.86 -4.71 -26.40
CA ASN A 9 12.23 -5.20 -26.43
C ASN A 9 12.94 -5.13 -25.06
N SER A 10 12.20 -4.91 -23.97
CA SER A 10 12.76 -4.82 -22.63
C SER A 10 12.84 -6.20 -21.96
N PRO A 11 13.99 -6.55 -21.34
CA PRO A 11 14.09 -7.76 -20.53
C PRO A 11 13.16 -7.74 -19.29
N TYR A 12 12.62 -6.57 -18.93
CA TYR A 12 11.70 -6.40 -17.81
C TYR A 12 10.24 -6.22 -18.25
N LYS A 13 9.92 -6.44 -19.53
CA LYS A 13 8.57 -6.19 -20.07
C LYS A 13 7.47 -6.85 -19.23
N GLU A 14 7.61 -8.15 -18.95
CA GLU A 14 6.59 -8.93 -18.25
C GLU A 14 6.43 -8.47 -16.80
N THR A 15 7.54 -8.33 -16.07
CA THR A 15 7.55 -7.93 -14.66
C THR A 15 7.05 -6.50 -14.49
N TYR A 16 7.50 -5.58 -15.34
CA TYR A 16 7.08 -4.18 -15.31
C TYR A 16 5.59 -4.03 -15.65
N SER A 17 5.09 -4.73 -16.67
CA SER A 17 3.67 -4.71 -17.04
C SER A 17 2.78 -5.26 -15.92
N LYS A 18 3.22 -6.34 -15.26
CA LYS A 18 2.52 -6.91 -14.10
C LYS A 18 2.47 -5.91 -12.94
N SER A 19 3.59 -5.28 -12.62
CA SER A 19 3.66 -4.24 -11.57
C SER A 19 2.77 -3.04 -11.91
N LEU A 20 2.69 -2.63 -13.17
CA LEU A 20 1.89 -1.49 -13.59
C LEU A 20 0.40 -1.77 -13.43
N LYS A 21 -0.07 -2.95 -13.86
CA LYS A 21 -1.46 -3.40 -13.66
C LYS A 21 -1.83 -3.45 -12.19
N ILE A 22 -0.98 -4.07 -11.36
CA ILE A 22 -1.18 -4.15 -9.93
C ILE A 22 -1.27 -2.74 -9.31
N ALA A 23 -0.38 -1.82 -9.73
CA ALA A 23 -0.38 -0.45 -9.23
C ALA A 23 -1.61 0.36 -9.67
N ASP A 24 -2.18 0.08 -10.83
CA ASP A 24 -3.42 0.71 -11.29
C ASP A 24 -4.63 0.17 -10.50
N GLU A 25 -4.71 -1.15 -10.31
CA GLU A 25 -5.74 -1.79 -9.47
C GLU A 25 -5.75 -1.23 -8.03
N TYR A 26 -4.58 -1.09 -7.40
CA TYR A 26 -4.48 -0.50 -6.06
C TYR A 26 -4.84 0.98 -5.99
N VAL A 27 -4.67 1.73 -7.08
CA VAL A 27 -5.07 3.15 -7.13
C VAL A 27 -6.59 3.27 -7.20
N ASP A 28 -7.23 2.40 -7.99
CA ASP A 28 -8.69 2.36 -8.11
C ASP A 28 -9.36 1.91 -6.81
N GLU A 29 -8.74 0.98 -6.07
CA GLU A 29 -9.18 0.54 -4.73
C GLU A 29 -8.75 1.49 -3.60
N GLY A 30 -8.08 2.60 -3.94
CA GLY A 30 -7.58 3.57 -2.99
C GLY A 30 -8.69 4.19 -2.13
N LEU A 31 -8.36 4.51 -0.87
CA LEU A 31 -9.30 5.20 0.01
C LEU A 31 -9.56 6.63 -0.44
N ASN A 32 -10.79 7.07 -0.19
CA ASN A 32 -11.18 8.45 -0.46
C ASN A 32 -10.23 9.44 0.24
N PRO A 33 -9.63 10.39 -0.50
CA PRO A 33 -8.68 11.38 0.04
C PRO A 33 -9.23 12.17 1.23
N ILE A 34 -10.56 12.30 1.37
CA ILE A 34 -11.19 12.98 2.51
C ILE A 34 -10.81 12.35 3.87
N VAL A 35 -10.54 11.03 3.88
CA VAL A 35 -10.11 10.32 5.09
C VAL A 35 -8.74 10.84 5.54
N MET A 36 -7.84 11.06 4.60
CA MET A 36 -6.53 11.64 4.87
C MET A 36 -6.66 13.11 5.30
N ALA A 37 -7.49 13.90 4.62
CA ALA A 37 -7.72 15.31 4.97
C ALA A 37 -8.21 15.49 6.41
N LYS A 38 -9.21 14.71 6.84
CA LYS A 38 -9.71 14.70 8.23
C LYS A 38 -8.65 14.27 9.24
N ALA A 39 -7.80 13.31 8.88
CA ALA A 39 -6.70 12.89 9.74
C ALA A 39 -5.68 14.03 9.94
N ILE A 40 -5.30 14.71 8.86
CA ILE A 40 -4.39 15.87 8.92
C ILE A 40 -5.00 17.00 9.75
N GLU A 41 -6.27 17.34 9.53
CA GLU A 41 -6.98 18.37 10.29
C GLU A 41 -6.93 18.08 11.80
N LYS A 42 -7.18 16.83 12.20
CA LYS A 42 -7.08 16.42 13.60
C LYS A 42 -5.66 16.56 14.16
N ILE A 43 -4.64 16.21 13.37
CA ILE A 43 -3.23 16.30 13.78
C ILE A 43 -2.83 17.76 14.02
N ILE A 44 -3.16 18.66 13.11
CA ILE A 44 -2.82 20.09 13.19
C ILE A 44 -3.47 20.73 14.43
N ASN A 45 -4.69 20.31 14.78
CA ASN A 45 -5.40 20.82 15.96
C ASN A 45 -5.02 20.12 17.28
N THR A 46 -4.09 19.15 17.27
CA THR A 46 -3.68 18.43 18.48
C THR A 46 -2.53 19.16 19.17
N LYS A 47 -2.67 19.45 20.47
CA LYS A 47 -1.67 20.18 21.28
C LYS A 47 -0.28 19.51 21.31
N ASN A 48 -0.21 18.18 21.29
CA ASN A 48 1.02 17.41 21.26
C ASN A 48 0.91 16.30 20.20
N PRO A 49 1.19 16.59 18.92
CA PRO A 49 1.09 15.60 17.85
C PRO A 49 2.13 14.50 18.01
N LYS A 50 1.76 13.26 17.65
CA LYS A 50 2.66 12.11 17.65
C LYS A 50 3.52 12.11 16.37
N ILE A 51 4.66 11.45 16.40
CA ILE A 51 5.53 11.32 15.21
C ILE A 51 4.92 10.33 14.18
N HIS A 52 4.23 9.29 14.65
CA HIS A 52 3.70 8.23 13.79
C HIS A 52 2.18 8.13 13.90
N TYR A 53 1.50 8.31 12.76
CA TYR A 53 0.06 8.11 12.60
C TYR A 53 -0.22 7.00 11.60
N LYS A 54 -1.18 6.15 11.93
CA LYS A 54 -1.65 5.09 11.03
C LYS A 54 -2.93 5.56 10.35
N VAL A 55 -2.82 6.01 9.10
CA VAL A 55 -3.95 6.42 8.25
C VAL A 55 -3.99 5.46 7.07
N GLY A 56 -5.19 4.97 6.74
CA GLY A 56 -5.35 3.87 5.79
C GLY A 56 -6.59 3.03 6.08
N GLY A 57 -6.79 2.02 5.25
CA GLY A 57 -7.92 1.10 5.27
C GLY A 57 -7.85 0.17 6.46
N PHE A 58 -8.95 -0.54 6.71
CA PHE A 58 -8.97 -1.53 7.78
C PHE A 58 -7.88 -2.58 7.57
N MET A 59 -7.74 -3.14 6.37
CA MET A 59 -6.71 -4.15 6.08
C MET A 59 -5.28 -3.60 6.13
N GLU A 60 -5.05 -2.35 5.73
CA GLU A 60 -3.71 -1.75 5.81
C GLU A 60 -3.27 -1.58 7.27
N LYS A 61 -4.16 -1.05 8.11
CA LYS A 61 -3.90 -0.91 9.55
C LYS A 61 -3.78 -2.27 10.24
N PHE A 62 -4.61 -3.23 9.85
CA PHE A 62 -4.58 -4.59 10.37
C PHE A 62 -3.26 -5.29 10.02
N SER A 63 -2.76 -5.12 8.79
CA SER A 63 -1.51 -5.71 8.33
C SER A 63 -0.30 -5.26 9.15
N ILE A 64 -0.25 -4.00 9.58
CA ILE A 64 0.80 -3.47 10.47
C ILE A 64 0.76 -4.16 11.84
N VAL A 65 -0.44 -4.47 12.34
CA VAL A 65 -0.60 -5.18 13.62
C VAL A 65 -0.27 -6.66 13.44
N LEU A 66 -0.73 -7.28 12.36
CA LEU A 66 -0.48 -8.68 12.04
C LEU A 66 1.03 -8.96 11.95
N LYS A 67 1.78 -8.13 11.23
CA LYS A 67 3.26 -8.25 11.13
C LYS A 67 3.96 -8.22 12.49
N ARG A 68 3.38 -7.55 13.49
CA ARG A 68 3.96 -7.46 14.83
C ARG A 68 3.66 -8.67 15.71
N ILE A 69 2.65 -9.47 15.35
CA ILE A 69 2.19 -10.64 16.12
C ILE A 69 2.63 -11.95 15.43
N LEU A 70 2.66 -11.98 14.10
CA LEU A 70 3.02 -13.16 13.34
C LEU A 70 4.55 -13.33 13.25
N PRO A 71 5.06 -14.57 13.37
CA PRO A 71 6.44 -14.90 13.01
C PRO A 71 6.71 -14.62 11.52
N ASP A 72 7.90 -14.12 11.19
CA ASP A 72 8.27 -13.64 9.85
C ASP A 72 7.96 -14.67 8.74
N LEU A 73 8.30 -15.94 8.95
CA LEU A 73 8.08 -17.03 7.97
C LEU A 73 6.59 -17.23 7.60
N TRP A 74 5.69 -17.01 8.55
CA TRP A 74 4.26 -17.18 8.32
C TRP A 74 3.68 -15.98 7.58
N TYR A 75 4.18 -14.79 7.89
CA TYR A 75 3.77 -13.57 7.23
C TYR A 75 4.22 -13.57 5.76
N GLU A 76 5.45 -14.01 5.48
CA GLU A 76 5.96 -14.19 4.11
C GLU A 76 5.12 -15.20 3.32
N LYS A 77 4.79 -16.34 3.91
CA LYS A 77 3.95 -17.36 3.26
C LYS A 77 2.54 -16.85 2.94
N LEU A 78 1.96 -16.03 3.82
CA LEU A 78 0.66 -15.40 3.58
C LEU A 78 0.74 -14.39 2.43
N LEU A 79 1.81 -13.57 2.38
CA LEU A 79 2.04 -12.61 1.31
C LEU A 79 2.25 -13.29 -0.04
N MET A 80 3.06 -14.34 -0.12
CA MET A 80 3.26 -15.11 -1.35
C MET A 80 1.93 -15.62 -1.92
N ASN A 81 1.06 -16.16 -1.06
CA ASN A 81 -0.26 -16.62 -1.45
C ASN A 81 -1.19 -15.47 -1.88
N HIS A 82 -1.14 -14.31 -1.22
CA HIS A 82 -2.00 -13.18 -1.52
C HIS A 82 -1.63 -12.47 -2.83
N TYR A 83 -0.33 -12.27 -3.05
CA TYR A 83 0.19 -11.57 -4.24
C TYR A 83 0.46 -12.51 -5.43
N LYS A 84 0.21 -13.82 -5.28
CA LYS A 84 0.51 -14.86 -6.29
C LYS A 84 1.93 -14.69 -6.85
N ILE A 85 2.90 -14.61 -5.94
CA ILE A 85 4.33 -14.63 -6.24
C ILE A 85 4.82 -16.05 -6.02
#